data_AF-A0A8H4PN26-F1
#
_entry.id   AF-A0A8H4PN26-F1
#
_cell.length_a   1.000
_cell.length_b   1.000
_cell.length_c   1.000
_cell.angle_alpha   90.00
_cell.angle_beta   90.00
_cell.angle_gamma   90.00
#
_symmetry.space_group_name_H-M   'P 1'
#
loop_
_entity.id
_entity.type
_entity.pdbx_description
1 polymer ?
#
loop_
_entity_poly.entity_id
_entity_poly.type
_entity_poly.pdbx_seq_one_letter_code
_entity_poly.pdbx_strand_id
1 'polypeptide(L)'
;MEDRKRPAIGAADELAPPTKRIAINGSKAKDDALDMKEENWVEAYSKGAIYRQMQEYSRKAATAESRLEELHKRCVHHDDHLRFIDIWWRQLLEEVESMTTRELPDTVNPTELPDEILAENTQRKASMEQERTSLAHIKDLVIAKDDHIAALESELARLKPSEDQEMASPADGDQELSSEELRQKYKKLQQDFQAINKELPSIEKAYKKMKDLAQKKDRDTWRNKALSNSSEEEEMLRTFALCTICRNNFKNAALKTCGHLFCNQCVDDRISNRMRKCPTCSRAFDKMDVMPVHH
;
A
#
# COMPACT_ATOMS: atom_id res chain seq x y z
N MET A 1 -49.51 -18.07 -27.62
CA MET A 1 -49.39 -19.42 -27.06
C MET A 1 -48.39 -19.37 -25.92
N GLU A 2 -48.96 -19.41 -24.72
CA GLU A 2 -48.47 -20.10 -23.52
C GLU A 2 -47.21 -19.51 -22.85
N ASP A 3 -47.36 -18.52 -21.97
CA ASP A 3 -47.81 -18.57 -20.56
C ASP A 3 -46.87 -19.31 -19.60
N ARG A 4 -46.02 -18.49 -18.98
CA ARG A 4 -45.31 -18.74 -17.71
C ARG A 4 -46.02 -17.96 -16.61
N LYS A 5 -46.38 -18.61 -15.49
CA LYS A 5 -46.17 -18.09 -14.11
C LYS A 5 -46.63 -19.05 -13.00
N ARG A 6 -45.64 -19.41 -12.17
CA ARG A 6 -45.55 -19.49 -10.68
C ARG A 6 -46.66 -20.17 -9.83
N PRO A 7 -46.30 -20.95 -8.78
CA PRO A 7 -47.24 -21.65 -7.88
C PRO A 7 -47.55 -20.89 -6.58
N ALA A 8 -48.68 -21.25 -5.92
CA ALA A 8 -49.01 -20.82 -4.55
C ALA A 8 -49.99 -21.78 -3.81
N ILE A 9 -49.74 -21.98 -2.51
CA ILE A 9 -50.68 -22.31 -1.38
C ILE A 9 -51.16 -23.79 -1.28
N GLY A 10 -51.37 -24.49 -0.14
CA GLY A 10 -51.36 -24.28 1.32
C GLY A 10 -52.08 -25.51 1.98
N ALA A 11 -51.53 -26.15 3.03
CA ALA A 11 -51.96 -26.19 4.44
C ALA A 11 -53.23 -27.02 4.84
N ALA A 12 -53.10 -27.79 5.94
CA ALA A 12 -54.10 -28.47 6.81
C ALA A 12 -54.77 -29.76 6.25
N ASP A 13 -55.10 -30.84 6.99
CA ASP A 13 -55.38 -31.01 8.43
C ASP A 13 -55.33 -32.52 8.83
N GLU A 14 -55.23 -32.80 10.14
CA GLU A 14 -55.29 -34.12 10.77
C GLU A 14 -56.65 -34.83 10.61
N LEU A 15 -56.68 -36.17 10.54
CA LEU A 15 -57.78 -37.04 11.03
C LEU A 15 -57.39 -38.53 10.96
N ALA A 16 -57.16 -39.17 12.11
CA ALA A 16 -56.97 -40.62 12.22
C ALA A 16 -58.32 -41.37 12.32
N PRO A 17 -58.44 -42.60 11.80
CA PRO A 17 -59.48 -43.55 12.22
C PRO A 17 -58.92 -44.91 12.74
N PRO A 18 -59.74 -45.74 13.42
CA PRO A 18 -59.42 -46.29 14.75
C PRO A 18 -58.95 -47.76 14.79
N THR A 19 -58.44 -48.14 15.95
CA THR A 19 -57.96 -49.48 16.35
C THR A 19 -59.11 -50.50 16.53
N LYS A 20 -58.98 -51.72 15.99
CA LYS A 20 -59.09 -53.01 16.74
C LYS A 20 -59.10 -54.29 15.87
N ARG A 21 -58.25 -55.21 16.32
CA ARG A 21 -58.35 -56.69 16.42
C ARG A 21 -57.96 -57.58 15.22
N ILE A 22 -57.01 -58.44 15.58
CA ILE A 22 -56.41 -59.56 14.88
C ILE A 22 -57.37 -60.76 14.83
N ALA A 23 -57.42 -61.45 13.69
CA ALA A 23 -57.70 -62.89 13.61
C ALA A 23 -56.63 -63.52 12.71
N ILE A 24 -55.74 -64.29 13.34
CA ILE A 24 -54.69 -65.09 12.71
C ILE A 24 -55.30 -66.41 12.26
N ASN A 25 -55.26 -66.74 10.97
CA ASN A 25 -55.21 -68.13 10.54
C ASN A 25 -54.53 -68.32 9.18
N GLY A 26 -53.33 -68.90 9.22
CA GLY A 26 -52.81 -69.85 8.23
C GLY A 26 -52.48 -69.35 6.83
N SER A 27 -51.38 -68.60 6.66
CA SER A 27 -50.70 -68.42 5.36
C SER A 27 -49.19 -68.58 5.46
N LYS A 28 -48.70 -69.55 6.26
CA LYS A 28 -47.25 -69.70 6.54
C LYS A 28 -46.37 -69.75 5.29
N ALA A 29 -46.73 -70.46 4.22
CA ALA A 29 -45.88 -70.53 3.04
C ALA A 29 -45.81 -69.22 2.21
N LYS A 30 -46.85 -68.37 2.29
CA LYS A 30 -46.89 -67.09 1.59
C LYS A 30 -46.29 -65.98 2.45
N ASP A 31 -46.50 -66.03 3.76
CA ASP A 31 -45.86 -65.15 4.74
C ASP A 31 -44.36 -65.40 4.80
N ASP A 32 -43.87 -66.65 4.85
CA ASP A 32 -42.43 -66.97 4.86
C ASP A 32 -41.72 -66.50 3.57
N ALA A 33 -42.39 -66.57 2.42
CA ALA A 33 -41.86 -66.10 1.15
C ALA A 33 -41.87 -64.57 1.02
N LEU A 34 -42.82 -63.90 1.67
CA LEU A 34 -42.87 -62.44 1.77
C LEU A 34 -41.84 -61.93 2.78
N ASP A 35 -41.64 -62.65 3.88
CA ASP A 35 -40.68 -62.36 4.94
C ASP A 35 -39.24 -62.50 4.43
N MET A 36 -38.90 -63.59 3.71
CA MET A 36 -37.61 -63.70 3.02
C MET A 36 -37.38 -62.60 1.98
N LYS A 37 -38.44 -62.13 1.30
CA LYS A 37 -38.32 -61.05 0.32
C LYS A 37 -38.13 -59.69 0.98
N GLU A 38 -38.76 -59.48 2.14
CA GLU A 38 -38.62 -58.30 2.97
C GLU A 38 -37.23 -58.24 3.63
N GLU A 39 -36.74 -59.36 4.18
CA GLU A 39 -35.36 -59.50 4.66
C GLU A 39 -34.33 -59.21 3.56
N ASN A 40 -34.52 -59.78 2.36
CA ASN A 40 -33.64 -59.50 1.22
C ASN A 40 -33.69 -58.03 0.79
N TRP A 41 -34.85 -57.37 0.90
CA TRP A 41 -34.99 -55.94 0.62
C TRP A 41 -34.28 -55.08 1.67
N VAL A 42 -34.43 -55.41 2.95
CA VAL A 42 -33.74 -54.74 4.08
C VAL A 42 -32.22 -54.93 3.96
N GLU A 43 -31.76 -56.12 3.59
CA GLU A 43 -30.34 -56.42 3.38
C GLU A 43 -29.79 -55.65 2.16
N ALA A 44 -30.52 -55.60 1.05
CA ALA A 44 -30.12 -54.82 -0.14
C ALA A 44 -30.07 -53.31 0.15
N TYR A 45 -31.05 -52.80 0.91
CA TYR A 45 -31.12 -51.39 1.29
C TYR A 45 -29.97 -51.00 2.24
N SER A 46 -29.70 -51.82 3.26
CA SER A 46 -28.61 -51.61 4.21
C SER A 46 -27.24 -51.71 3.55
N LYS A 47 -27.00 -52.72 2.70
CA LYS A 47 -25.79 -52.82 1.87
C LYS A 47 -25.62 -51.59 0.97
N GLY A 48 -26.71 -51.12 0.35
CA GLY A 48 -26.71 -49.90 -0.46
C GLY A 48 -26.40 -48.63 0.34
N ALA A 49 -26.89 -48.52 1.57
CA ALA A 49 -26.60 -47.41 2.47
C ALA A 49 -25.14 -47.40 2.92
N ILE A 50 -24.61 -48.57 3.32
CA ILE A 50 -23.20 -48.75 3.69
C ILE A 50 -22.29 -48.41 2.49
N TYR A 51 -22.64 -48.86 1.29
CA TYR A 51 -21.86 -48.57 0.08
C TYR A 51 -21.82 -47.07 -0.24
N ARG A 52 -22.95 -46.36 -0.16
CA ARG A 52 -22.98 -44.89 -0.32
C ARG A 52 -22.14 -44.18 0.73
N GLN A 53 -22.20 -44.63 1.98
CA GLN A 53 -21.40 -44.10 3.07
C GLN A 53 -19.89 -44.35 2.83
N MET A 54 -19.53 -45.53 2.35
CA MET A 54 -18.15 -45.87 2.02
C MET A 54 -17.62 -45.04 0.84
N GLN A 55 -18.45 -44.77 -0.17
CA GLN A 55 -18.10 -43.85 -1.26
C GLN A 55 -17.93 -42.40 -0.76
N GLU A 56 -18.77 -41.95 0.18
CA GLU A 56 -18.62 -40.64 0.83
C GLU A 56 -17.30 -40.55 1.61
N TYR A 57 -16.93 -41.60 2.35
CA TYR A 57 -15.63 -41.67 3.03
C TYR A 57 -14.47 -41.68 2.04
N SER A 58 -14.57 -42.44 0.95
CA SER A 58 -13.54 -42.45 -0.10
C SER A 58 -13.34 -41.06 -0.72
N ARG A 59 -14.42 -40.33 -1.00
CA ARG A 59 -14.36 -38.94 -1.50
C ARG A 59 -13.72 -37.99 -0.49
N LYS A 60 -14.07 -38.11 0.80
CA LYS A 60 -13.47 -37.30 1.88
C LYS A 60 -11.99 -37.62 2.07
N ALA A 61 -11.60 -38.90 2.00
CA ALA A 61 -10.20 -39.32 2.09
C ALA A 61 -9.37 -38.75 0.94
N ALA A 62 -9.83 -38.89 -0.31
CA ALA A 62 -9.15 -38.31 -1.47
C ALA A 62 -8.99 -36.78 -1.36
N THR A 63 -10.00 -36.09 -0.84
CA THR A 63 -9.94 -34.63 -0.63
C THR A 63 -8.94 -34.26 0.47
N ALA A 64 -8.90 -35.02 1.56
CA ALA A 64 -7.94 -34.81 2.65
C ALA A 64 -6.50 -35.06 2.19
N GLU A 65 -6.26 -36.13 1.42
CA GLU A 65 -4.96 -36.44 0.82
C GLU A 65 -4.49 -35.33 -0.12
N SER A 66 -5.36 -34.84 -1.01
CA SER A 66 -5.03 -33.71 -1.89
C SER A 66 -4.66 -32.45 -1.09
N ARG A 67 -5.35 -32.18 0.02
CA ARG A 67 -5.06 -31.02 0.88
C ARG A 67 -3.75 -31.19 1.64
N LEU A 68 -3.42 -32.41 2.05
CA LEU A 68 -2.17 -32.74 2.72
C LEU A 68 -0.99 -32.55 1.76
N GLU A 69 -1.11 -33.04 0.53
CA GLU A 69 -0.10 -32.84 -0.52
C GLU A 69 0.13 -31.35 -0.81
N GLU A 70 -0.94 -30.55 -0.87
CA GLU A 70 -0.83 -29.11 -1.08
C GLU A 70 -0.18 -28.40 0.12
N LEU A 71 -0.55 -28.76 1.35
CA LEU A 71 0.08 -28.24 2.56
C LEU A 71 1.56 -28.60 2.61
N HIS A 72 1.92 -29.84 2.28
CA HIS A 72 3.30 -30.29 2.25
C HIS A 72 4.13 -29.50 1.24
N LYS A 73 3.62 -29.24 0.04
CA LYS A 73 4.27 -28.37 -0.95
C LYS A 73 4.51 -26.96 -0.41
N ARG A 74 3.53 -26.37 0.28
CA ARG A 74 3.70 -25.04 0.90
C ARG A 74 4.71 -25.07 2.03
N CYS A 75 4.74 -26.12 2.86
CA CYS A 75 5.74 -26.28 3.91
C CYS A 75 7.15 -26.35 3.32
N VAL A 76 7.38 -27.19 2.31
CA VAL A 76 8.69 -27.29 1.64
C VAL A 76 9.11 -25.95 1.03
N HIS A 77 8.19 -25.27 0.34
CA HIS A 77 8.44 -23.95 -0.22
C HIS A 77 8.86 -22.92 0.85
N HIS A 78 8.13 -22.87 1.98
CA HIS A 78 8.49 -21.96 3.07
C HIS A 78 9.79 -22.36 3.78
N ASP A 79 10.06 -23.65 3.96
CA ASP A 79 11.32 -24.15 4.53
C ASP A 79 12.52 -23.76 3.66
N ASP A 80 12.38 -23.89 2.33
CA ASP A 80 13.41 -23.45 1.40
C ASP A 80 13.61 -21.92 1.46
N HIS A 81 12.53 -21.14 1.58
CA HIS A 81 12.62 -19.69 1.78
C HIS A 81 13.34 -19.33 3.09
N LEU A 82 13.04 -20.02 4.19
CA LEU A 82 13.72 -19.82 5.47
C LEU A 82 15.20 -20.19 5.38
N ARG A 83 15.55 -21.27 4.67
CA ARG A 83 16.94 -21.64 4.40
C ARG A 83 17.67 -20.58 3.59
N PHE A 84 17.04 -20.02 2.56
CA PHE A 84 17.63 -18.91 1.79
C PHE A 84 17.85 -17.67 2.64
N ILE A 85 16.88 -17.34 3.51
CA ILE A 85 17.03 -16.23 4.46
C ILE A 85 18.20 -16.49 5.42
N ASP A 86 18.34 -17.69 5.98
CA ASP A 86 19.48 -18.04 6.86
C ASP A 86 20.82 -17.95 6.14
N ILE A 87 20.93 -18.49 4.91
CA ILE A 87 22.14 -18.41 4.10
C ILE A 87 22.47 -16.95 3.76
N TRP A 88 21.48 -16.16 3.37
CA TRP A 88 21.67 -14.75 3.05
C TRP A 88 22.12 -13.94 4.27
N TRP A 89 21.52 -14.18 5.45
CA TRP A 89 21.94 -13.52 6.69
C TRP A 89 23.38 -13.89 7.08
N ARG A 90 23.77 -15.17 6.95
CA ARG A 90 25.15 -15.59 7.20
C ARG A 90 26.13 -14.90 6.26
N GLN A 91 25.83 -14.87 4.96
CA GLN A 91 26.65 -14.20 3.96
C GLN A 91 26.80 -12.71 4.28
N LEU A 92 25.72 -12.03 4.65
CA LEU A 92 25.76 -10.62 5.03
C LEU A 92 26.65 -10.40 6.26
N LEU A 93 26.54 -11.26 7.28
CA LEU A 93 27.38 -11.19 8.47
C LEU A 93 28.87 -11.41 8.13
N GLU A 94 29.18 -12.41 7.30
CA GLU A 94 30.55 -12.67 6.83
C GLU A 94 31.12 -11.51 6.00
N GLU A 95 30.29 -10.86 5.19
CA GLU A 95 30.69 -9.67 4.41
C GLU A 95 30.95 -8.46 5.32
N VAL A 96 30.06 -8.21 6.27
CA VAL A 96 30.24 -7.14 7.28
C VAL A 96 31.50 -7.40 8.10
N GLU A 97 31.71 -8.63 8.58
CA GLU A 97 32.91 -9.03 9.31
C GLU A 97 34.18 -8.88 8.44
N SER A 98 34.11 -9.25 7.15
CA SER A 98 35.22 -9.05 6.21
C SER A 98 35.55 -7.57 5.97
N MET A 99 34.54 -6.69 5.96
CA MET A 99 34.74 -5.24 5.86
C MET A 99 35.41 -4.70 7.13
N THR A 100 34.96 -5.11 8.32
CA THR A 100 35.59 -4.72 9.59
C THR A 100 37.01 -5.28 9.72
N THR A 101 37.29 -6.49 9.22
CA THR A 101 38.62 -7.11 9.27
C THR A 101 39.59 -6.47 8.25
N ARG A 102 39.08 -5.88 7.17
CA ARG A 102 39.89 -5.12 6.19
C ARG A 102 40.22 -3.69 6.64
N GLU A 103 39.51 -3.15 7.63
CA GLU A 103 39.71 -1.80 8.18
C GLU A 103 40.54 -1.75 9.47
N LEU A 104 41.21 -2.84 9.85
CA LEU A 104 42.24 -2.78 10.89
C LEU A 104 43.64 -2.90 10.26
N PRO A 105 44.27 -1.78 9.89
CA PRO A 105 45.71 -1.74 9.81
C PRO A 105 46.27 -2.10 11.20
N ASP A 106 47.23 -3.02 11.26
CA ASP A 106 48.05 -3.28 12.47
C ASP A 106 48.94 -2.07 12.89
N THR A 107 48.57 -0.87 12.45
CA THR A 107 49.25 0.40 12.74
C THR A 107 48.23 1.51 12.90
N VAL A 108 47.28 1.37 13.83
CA VAL A 108 46.54 2.56 14.30
C VAL A 108 47.03 2.88 15.70
N ASN A 109 47.78 3.97 15.79
CA ASN A 109 48.23 4.55 17.05
C ASN A 109 46.96 4.94 17.84
N PRO A 110 46.70 4.35 19.03
CA PRO A 110 45.45 4.55 19.78
C PRO A 110 45.13 6.00 20.17
N THR A 111 46.09 6.91 19.94
CA THR A 111 46.01 8.32 20.28
C THR A 111 45.38 9.19 19.18
N GLU A 112 45.35 8.73 17.91
CA GLU A 112 44.88 9.56 16.77
C GLU A 112 43.38 9.39 16.46
N LEU A 113 42.80 8.20 16.71
CA LEU A 113 41.36 7.93 16.58
C LEU A 113 40.45 8.83 17.45
N PRO A 114 40.81 9.16 18.72
CA PRO A 114 40.01 10.07 19.53
C PRO A 114 39.93 11.49 18.97
N ASP A 115 41.03 12.02 18.42
CA ASP A 115 41.11 13.40 17.95
C ASP A 115 40.31 13.62 16.66
N GLU A 116 40.32 12.64 15.75
CA GLU A 116 39.52 12.68 14.52
C GLU A 116 38.02 12.57 14.83
N ILE A 117 37.62 11.68 15.72
CA ILE A 117 36.23 11.56 16.18
C ILE A 117 35.78 12.84 16.92
N LEU A 118 36.64 13.45 17.73
CA LEU A 118 36.37 14.74 18.39
C LEU A 118 36.22 15.87 17.37
N ALA A 119 37.06 15.91 16.33
CA ALA A 119 36.97 16.88 15.25
C ALA A 119 35.65 16.72 14.45
N GLU A 120 35.26 15.51 14.09
CA GLU A 120 33.98 15.27 13.42
C GLU A 120 32.79 15.63 14.30
N ASN A 121 32.84 15.29 15.60
CA ASN A 121 31.77 15.58 16.54
C ASN A 121 31.62 17.10 16.75
N THR A 122 32.73 17.84 16.82
CA THR A 122 32.71 19.31 16.91
C THR A 122 32.19 19.95 15.63
N GLN A 123 32.56 19.45 14.45
CA GLN A 123 32.04 19.92 13.17
C GLN A 123 30.53 19.66 13.03
N ARG A 124 30.06 18.45 13.39
CA ARG A 124 28.62 18.12 13.40
C ARG A 124 27.84 19.01 14.37
N LYS A 125 28.37 19.26 15.57
CA LYS A 125 27.77 20.19 16.54
C LYS A 125 27.69 21.62 16.00
N ALA A 126 28.73 22.10 15.33
CA ALA A 126 28.73 23.43 14.72
C ALA A 126 27.68 23.54 13.60
N SER A 127 27.56 22.52 12.75
CA SER A 127 26.54 22.45 11.69
C SER A 127 25.12 22.45 12.28
N MET A 128 24.88 21.64 13.31
CA MET A 128 23.59 21.58 14.00
C MET A 128 23.20 22.93 14.63
N GLU A 129 24.17 23.65 15.23
CA GLU A 129 23.90 24.98 15.80
C GLU A 129 23.65 26.04 14.71
N GLN A 130 24.36 25.95 13.58
CA GLN A 130 24.08 26.79 12.41
C GLN A 130 22.66 26.53 11.85
N GLU A 131 22.22 25.29 11.77
CA GLU A 131 20.85 24.95 11.37
C GLU A 131 19.84 25.48 12.39
N ARG A 132 20.11 25.33 13.69
CA ARG A 132 19.25 25.83 14.76
C ARG A 132 19.06 27.35 14.71
N THR A 133 20.15 28.09 14.47
CA THR A 133 20.09 29.55 14.29
C THR A 133 19.36 29.94 13.01
N SER A 134 19.56 29.21 11.90
CA SER A 134 18.81 29.45 10.66
C SER A 134 17.30 29.25 10.83
N LEU A 135 16.89 28.23 11.59
CA LEU A 135 15.49 27.97 11.92
C LEU A 135 14.90 29.06 12.83
N ALA A 136 15.70 29.59 13.77
CA ALA A 136 15.28 30.72 14.59
C ALA A 136 15.00 31.97 13.73
N HIS A 137 15.90 32.32 12.81
CA HIS A 137 15.69 33.46 11.90
C HIS A 137 14.45 33.29 11.00
N ILE A 138 14.17 32.07 10.53
CA ILE A 138 12.96 31.80 9.75
C ILE A 138 11.71 32.01 10.61
N LYS A 139 11.71 31.55 11.87
CA LYS A 139 10.59 31.77 12.79
C LYS A 139 10.35 33.26 13.05
N ASP A 140 11.41 34.03 13.29
CA ASP A 140 11.30 35.48 13.50
C ASP A 140 10.72 36.18 12.25
N LEU A 141 11.13 35.74 11.05
CA LEU A 141 10.59 36.26 9.81
C LEU A 141 9.10 35.92 9.62
N VAL A 142 8.67 34.72 10.02
CA VAL A 142 7.25 34.32 9.98
C VAL A 142 6.44 35.18 10.95
N ILE A 143 6.92 35.36 12.20
CA ILE A 143 6.26 36.23 13.19
C ILE A 143 6.13 37.66 12.65
N ALA A 144 7.20 38.22 12.09
CA ALA A 144 7.17 39.55 11.51
C ALA A 144 6.19 39.68 10.32
N LYS A 145 5.97 38.59 9.57
CA LYS A 145 4.97 38.54 8.50
C LYS A 145 3.55 38.47 9.05
N ASP A 146 3.32 37.68 10.09
CA ASP A 146 2.03 37.59 10.77
C ASP A 146 1.64 38.93 11.41
N ASP A 147 2.58 39.62 12.07
CA ASP A 147 2.37 40.96 12.62
C ASP A 147 1.98 41.98 11.53
N HIS A 148 2.65 41.91 10.37
CA HIS A 148 2.33 42.77 9.23
C HIS A 148 0.95 42.44 8.63
N ILE A 149 0.56 41.16 8.58
CA ILE A 149 -0.77 40.75 8.14
C ILE A 149 -1.81 41.29 9.12
N ALA A 150 -1.63 41.14 10.43
CA ALA A 150 -2.53 41.66 11.45
C ALA A 150 -2.69 43.19 11.36
N ALA A 151 -1.59 43.91 11.11
CA ALA A 151 -1.64 45.36 10.91
C ALA A 151 -2.46 45.74 9.66
N LEU A 152 -2.26 45.03 8.54
CA LEU A 152 -3.06 45.24 7.32
C LEU A 152 -4.54 44.87 7.51
N GLU A 153 -4.83 43.79 8.24
CA GLU A 153 -6.20 43.39 8.56
C GLU A 153 -6.91 44.44 9.44
N SER A 154 -6.20 45.03 10.41
CA SER A 154 -6.72 46.14 11.22
C SER A 154 -6.97 47.39 10.38
N GLU A 155 -6.07 47.74 9.46
CA GLU A 155 -6.26 48.86 8.54
C GLU A 155 -7.46 48.62 7.60
N LEU A 156 -7.60 47.41 7.07
CA LEU A 156 -8.76 47.01 6.27
C LEU A 156 -10.05 47.04 7.10
N ALA A 157 -10.03 46.63 8.36
CA ALA A 157 -11.19 46.71 9.25
C ALA A 157 -11.59 48.17 9.55
N ARG A 158 -10.62 49.08 9.68
CA ARG A 158 -10.87 50.53 9.85
C ARG A 158 -11.41 51.18 8.58
N LEU A 159 -10.94 50.74 7.41
CA LEU A 159 -11.36 51.26 6.10
C LEU A 159 -12.66 50.61 5.60
N LYS A 160 -13.02 49.43 6.10
CA LYS A 160 -14.36 48.86 5.92
C LYS A 160 -15.37 49.75 6.66
N PRO A 161 -16.40 50.30 6.00
CA PRO A 161 -17.54 50.86 6.70
C PRO A 161 -18.12 49.77 7.61
N SER A 162 -18.33 50.06 8.90
CA SER A 162 -18.88 49.06 9.83
C SER A 162 -20.23 48.56 9.32
N GLU A 163 -20.35 47.26 9.08
CA GLU A 163 -21.63 46.61 8.73
C GLU A 163 -22.66 46.67 9.88
N ASP A 164 -22.25 47.10 11.08
CA ASP A 164 -23.10 47.39 12.26
C ASP A 164 -23.50 48.88 12.37
N GLN A 165 -23.46 49.66 11.29
CA GLN A 165 -24.41 50.75 11.18
C GLN A 165 -25.77 50.14 10.85
N GLU A 166 -26.50 49.75 11.90
CA GLU A 166 -27.96 49.76 11.83
C GLU A 166 -28.37 51.07 11.17
N MET A 167 -29.07 50.96 10.04
CA MET A 167 -29.89 52.02 9.49
C MET A 167 -30.64 52.64 10.66
N ALA A 168 -30.26 53.86 11.06
CA ALA A 168 -31.02 54.62 12.03
C ALA A 168 -32.50 54.52 11.65
N SER A 169 -33.36 54.15 12.61
CA SER A 169 -34.79 54.13 12.38
C SER A 169 -35.22 55.48 11.79
N PRO A 170 -36.18 55.52 10.84
CA PRO A 170 -36.61 56.76 10.23
C PRO A 170 -37.41 57.56 11.25
N ALA A 171 -36.71 58.40 12.02
CA ALA A 171 -37.31 59.45 12.82
C ALA A 171 -36.98 60.78 12.13
N ASP A 172 -37.99 61.30 11.44
CA ASP A 172 -38.16 62.68 11.01
C ASP A 172 -36.97 63.32 10.27
N GLY A 173 -36.98 63.12 8.95
CA GLY A 173 -36.22 63.94 8.03
C GLY A 173 -36.22 63.32 6.65
N ASP A 174 -37.14 63.74 5.79
CA ASP A 174 -36.99 63.66 4.34
C ASP A 174 -35.68 64.37 3.93
N GLN A 175 -34.55 63.69 4.07
CA GLN A 175 -33.41 63.90 3.21
C GLN A 175 -33.44 62.76 2.21
N GLU A 176 -34.34 62.89 1.23
CA GLU A 176 -34.08 62.33 -0.08
C GLU A 176 -32.66 62.77 -0.44
N LEU A 177 -31.69 61.83 -0.38
CA LEU A 177 -30.37 62.01 -0.98
C LEU A 177 -30.62 62.66 -2.33
N SER A 178 -30.12 63.88 -2.49
CA SER A 178 -30.46 64.65 -3.67
C SER A 178 -30.07 63.80 -4.88
N SER A 179 -30.87 63.83 -5.96
CA SER A 179 -30.56 62.99 -7.14
C SER A 179 -29.12 63.21 -7.62
N GLU A 180 -28.56 64.39 -7.31
CA GLU A 180 -27.17 64.76 -7.57
C GLU A 180 -26.16 64.03 -6.66
N GLU A 181 -26.44 63.86 -5.37
CA GLU A 181 -25.57 63.14 -4.43
C GLU A 181 -25.53 61.64 -4.74
N LEU A 182 -26.67 61.07 -5.14
CA LEU A 182 -26.76 59.68 -5.56
C LEU A 182 -26.01 59.45 -6.88
N ARG A 183 -26.12 60.40 -7.82
CA ARG A 183 -25.32 60.41 -9.07
C ARG A 183 -23.83 60.53 -8.79
N GLN A 184 -23.41 61.35 -7.83
CA GLN A 184 -22.00 61.48 -7.44
C GLN A 184 -21.45 60.20 -6.83
N LYS A 185 -22.21 59.55 -5.92
CA LYS A 185 -21.83 58.25 -5.36
C LYS A 185 -21.75 57.16 -6.43
N TYR A 186 -22.70 57.12 -7.36
CA TYR A 186 -22.67 56.20 -8.50
C TYR A 186 -21.44 56.43 -9.38
N LYS A 187 -21.13 57.69 -9.69
CA LYS A 187 -19.95 58.04 -10.50
C LYS A 187 -18.65 57.65 -9.80
N LYS A 188 -18.54 57.86 -8.49
CA LYS A 188 -17.38 57.43 -7.69
C LYS A 188 -17.25 55.91 -7.67
N LEU A 189 -18.33 55.19 -7.38
CA LEU A 189 -18.34 53.73 -7.38
C LEU A 189 -18.00 53.14 -8.76
N GLN A 190 -18.45 53.78 -9.83
CA GLN A 190 -18.11 53.40 -11.19
C GLN A 190 -16.62 53.62 -11.49
N GLN A 191 -16.03 54.71 -11.00
CA GLN A 191 -14.59 54.97 -11.12
C GLN A 191 -13.77 53.97 -10.30
N ASP A 192 -14.18 53.67 -9.07
CA ASP A 192 -13.51 52.71 -8.20
C ASP A 192 -13.60 51.28 -8.78
N PHE A 193 -14.75 50.89 -9.32
CA PHE A 193 -14.92 49.63 -10.04
C PHE A 193 -14.01 49.52 -11.26
N GLN A 194 -13.88 50.60 -12.03
CA GLN A 194 -12.96 50.65 -13.18
C GLN A 194 -11.49 50.57 -12.75
N ALA A 195 -11.12 51.25 -11.66
CA ALA A 195 -9.77 51.18 -11.10
C ALA A 195 -9.44 49.76 -10.63
N ILE A 196 -10.32 49.12 -9.85
CA ILE A 196 -10.13 47.75 -9.37
C ILE A 196 -10.01 46.77 -10.54
N ASN A 197 -10.87 46.88 -11.56
CA ASN A 197 -10.79 46.01 -12.74
C ASN A 197 -9.51 46.21 -13.55
N LYS A 198 -8.89 47.39 -13.48
CA LYS A 198 -7.62 47.66 -14.13
C LYS A 198 -6.44 47.03 -13.36
N GLU A 199 -6.52 47.00 -12.03
CA GLU A 199 -5.47 46.44 -11.16
C GLU A 199 -5.58 44.92 -10.98
N LEU A 200 -6.79 44.36 -11.10
CA LEU A 200 -7.06 42.92 -10.94
C LEU A 200 -6.15 42.02 -11.78
N PRO A 201 -5.92 42.26 -13.09
CA PRO A 201 -5.05 41.40 -13.91
C PRO A 201 -3.59 41.40 -13.45
N SER A 202 -3.11 42.52 -12.89
CA SER A 202 -1.75 42.64 -12.37
C SER A 202 -1.59 41.81 -11.10
N ILE A 203 -2.57 41.90 -10.20
CA ILE A 203 -2.62 41.15 -8.94
C ILE A 203 -2.77 39.64 -9.21
N GLU A 204 -3.66 39.23 -10.12
CA GLU A 204 -3.82 37.84 -10.54
C GLU A 204 -2.53 37.26 -11.12
N LYS A 205 -1.83 38.04 -11.97
CA LYS A 205 -0.54 37.64 -12.55
C LYS A 205 0.54 37.51 -11.47
N ALA A 206 0.58 38.42 -10.50
CA ALA A 206 1.52 38.36 -9.37
C ALA A 206 1.25 37.15 -8.47
N TYR A 207 -0.02 36.89 -8.13
CA TYR A 207 -0.45 35.73 -7.36
C TYR A 207 -0.11 34.41 -8.05
N LYS A 208 -0.41 34.29 -9.36
CA LYS A 208 -0.07 33.11 -10.15
C LYS A 208 1.44 32.86 -10.16
N LYS A 209 2.25 33.90 -10.42
CA LYS A 209 3.71 33.79 -10.36
C LYS A 209 4.22 33.36 -8.98
N MET A 210 3.65 33.91 -7.92
CA MET A 210 4.01 33.55 -6.54
C MET A 210 3.68 32.08 -6.25
N LYS A 211 2.49 31.62 -6.64
CA LYS A 211 2.05 30.24 -6.51
C LYS A 211 2.95 29.28 -7.30
N ASP A 212 3.28 29.62 -8.55
CA ASP A 212 4.16 28.81 -9.39
C ASP A 212 5.59 28.73 -8.81
N LEU A 213 6.10 29.83 -8.25
CA LEU A 213 7.40 29.88 -7.56
C LEU A 213 7.40 29.07 -6.27
N ALA A 214 6.33 29.11 -5.47
CA ALA A 214 6.19 28.32 -4.26
C ALA A 214 6.15 26.82 -4.61
N GLN A 215 5.32 26.42 -5.57
CA GLN A 215 5.26 25.04 -6.05
C GLN A 215 6.60 24.58 -6.65
N LYS A 216 7.32 25.46 -7.35
CA LYS A 216 8.66 25.16 -7.86
C LYS A 216 9.65 24.95 -6.71
N LYS A 217 9.66 25.81 -5.71
CA LYS A 217 10.51 25.66 -4.53
C LYS A 217 10.21 24.38 -3.77
N ASP A 218 8.93 24.02 -3.59
CA ASP A 218 8.57 22.76 -2.95
C ASP A 218 9.06 21.55 -3.75
N ARG A 219 8.93 21.57 -5.08
CA ARG A 219 9.51 20.51 -5.91
C ARG A 219 11.03 20.45 -5.80
N ASP A 220 11.70 21.60 -5.77
CA ASP A 220 13.15 21.69 -5.66
C ASP A 220 13.64 21.27 -4.27
N THR A 221 12.90 21.56 -3.19
CA THR A 221 13.23 21.09 -1.82
C THR A 221 13.00 19.60 -1.68
N TRP A 222 11.92 19.04 -2.23
CA TRP A 222 11.71 17.58 -2.27
C TRP A 222 12.77 16.89 -3.13
N ARG A 223 13.14 17.46 -4.27
CA ARG A 223 14.23 16.96 -5.12
C ARG A 223 15.57 17.00 -4.40
N ASN A 224 15.89 18.11 -3.74
CA ASN A 224 17.13 18.25 -2.97
C ASN A 224 17.14 17.35 -1.74
N LYS A 225 16.00 17.13 -1.08
CA LYS A 225 15.87 16.17 0.02
C LYS A 225 16.05 14.73 -0.46
N ALA A 226 15.51 14.37 -1.62
CA ALA A 226 15.75 13.07 -2.24
C ALA A 226 17.22 12.87 -2.64
N LEU A 227 17.90 13.93 -3.13
CA LEU A 227 19.33 13.88 -3.47
C LEU A 227 20.23 13.92 -2.22
N SER A 228 19.82 14.65 -1.19
CA SER A 228 20.52 14.79 0.10
C SER A 228 20.35 13.56 1.00
N ASN A 229 19.30 12.76 0.78
CA ASN A 229 19.10 11.46 1.43
C ASN A 229 19.79 10.30 0.69
N SER A 230 20.45 10.57 -0.45
CA SER A 230 21.36 9.60 -1.07
C SER A 230 22.65 9.51 -0.26
N SER A 231 22.50 9.04 0.98
CA SER A 231 23.57 8.55 1.83
C SER A 231 24.34 7.48 1.05
N GLU A 232 25.63 7.29 1.36
CA GLU A 232 26.39 6.11 0.91
C GLU A 232 25.62 4.81 1.15
N GLU A 233 24.79 4.79 2.20
CA GLU A 233 23.87 3.71 2.54
C GLU A 233 22.77 3.49 1.48
N GLU A 234 22.22 4.54 0.87
CA GLU A 234 21.22 4.41 -0.21
C GLU A 234 21.86 3.88 -1.49
N GLU A 235 23.07 4.35 -1.82
CA GLU A 235 23.83 3.88 -2.99
C GLU A 235 24.26 2.41 -2.81
N MET A 236 24.63 2.04 -1.59
CA MET A 236 24.91 0.67 -1.20
C MET A 236 23.65 -0.20 -1.35
N LEU A 237 22.51 0.21 -0.80
CA LEU A 237 21.24 -0.51 -0.92
C LEU A 237 20.79 -0.68 -2.38
N ARG A 238 20.96 0.36 -3.22
CA ARG A 238 20.70 0.28 -4.66
C ARG A 238 21.62 -0.76 -5.34
N THR A 239 22.89 -0.77 -5.00
CA THR A 239 23.85 -1.76 -5.51
C THR A 239 23.48 -3.19 -5.11
N PHE A 240 22.96 -3.38 -3.89
CA PHE A 240 22.45 -4.68 -3.44
C PHE A 240 21.19 -5.12 -4.18
N ALA A 241 20.26 -4.20 -4.45
CA ALA A 241 18.96 -4.54 -5.03
C ALA A 241 18.99 -4.69 -6.57
N LEU A 242 19.88 -3.98 -7.27
CA LEU A 242 19.93 -3.94 -8.73
C LEU A 242 20.81 -5.04 -9.33
N CYS A 243 20.40 -5.56 -10.49
CA CYS A 243 21.13 -6.56 -11.27
C CYS A 243 22.55 -6.07 -11.58
N THR A 244 23.55 -6.88 -11.27
CA THR A 244 24.97 -6.51 -11.46
C THR A 244 25.40 -6.47 -12.93
N ILE A 245 24.58 -7.02 -13.84
CA ILE A 245 24.84 -7.00 -15.30
C ILE A 245 24.39 -5.67 -15.91
N CYS A 246 23.13 -5.27 -15.70
CA CYS A 246 22.58 -4.06 -16.33
C CYS A 246 22.53 -2.83 -15.42
N ARG A 247 22.69 -3.01 -14.10
CA ARG A 247 22.57 -1.96 -13.06
C ARG A 247 21.30 -1.10 -13.14
N ASN A 248 20.25 -1.63 -13.77
CA ASN A 248 19.02 -0.90 -14.04
C ASN A 248 17.79 -1.62 -13.48
N ASN A 249 17.71 -2.93 -13.67
CA ASN A 249 16.57 -3.73 -13.22
C ASN A 249 16.88 -4.37 -11.87
N PHE A 250 15.87 -4.52 -11.00
CA PHE A 250 15.98 -5.30 -9.77
C PHE A 250 16.35 -6.76 -10.06
N LYS A 251 17.06 -7.37 -9.12
CA LYS A 251 17.29 -8.82 -9.12
C LYS A 251 15.93 -9.52 -8.95
N ASN A 252 15.63 -10.47 -9.83
CA ASN A 252 14.38 -11.24 -9.76
C ASN A 252 14.53 -12.65 -10.37
N ALA A 253 15.76 -13.10 -10.57
CA ALA A 253 16.11 -14.41 -11.09
C ALA A 253 17.36 -14.93 -10.38
N ALA A 254 17.27 -16.10 -9.77
CA ALA A 254 18.39 -16.81 -9.15
C ALA A 254 18.84 -17.97 -10.04
N LEU A 255 20.16 -18.18 -10.12
CA LEU A 255 20.73 -19.37 -10.75
C LEU A 255 20.86 -20.50 -9.72
N LYS A 256 20.04 -21.54 -9.81
CA LYS A 256 20.02 -22.68 -8.87
C LYS A 256 21.37 -23.36 -8.70
N THR A 257 22.22 -23.34 -9.72
CA THR A 257 23.55 -23.98 -9.65
C THR A 257 24.50 -23.25 -8.71
N CYS A 258 24.32 -21.95 -8.45
CA CYS A 258 25.26 -21.16 -7.65
C CYS A 258 24.65 -20.11 -6.71
N GLY A 259 23.33 -19.93 -6.69
CA GLY A 259 22.64 -18.96 -5.84
C GLY A 259 22.72 -17.49 -6.28
N HIS A 260 23.61 -17.11 -7.19
CA HIS A 260 23.72 -15.71 -7.64
C HIS A 260 22.44 -15.19 -8.32
N LEU A 261 22.10 -13.94 -8.01
CA LEU A 261 20.88 -13.28 -8.46
C LEU A 261 21.15 -12.17 -9.50
N PHE A 262 20.30 -12.12 -10.51
CA PHE A 262 20.30 -11.15 -11.60
C PHE A 262 18.85 -10.80 -11.97
N CYS A 263 18.64 -9.93 -12.96
CA CYS A 263 17.31 -9.75 -13.54
C CYS A 263 17.04 -10.82 -14.61
N ASN A 264 15.78 -11.26 -14.75
CA ASN A 264 15.35 -12.27 -15.73
C ASN A 264 15.81 -11.91 -17.15
N GLN A 265 15.66 -10.63 -17.53
CA GLN A 265 16.09 -10.16 -18.86
C GLN A 265 17.56 -10.50 -19.15
N CYS A 266 18.48 -10.19 -18.23
CA CYS A 266 19.90 -10.45 -18.45
C CYS A 266 20.25 -11.95 -18.40
N VAL A 267 19.48 -12.76 -17.67
CA VAL A 267 19.66 -14.22 -17.66
C VAL A 267 19.20 -14.82 -18.99
N ASP A 268 18.02 -14.41 -19.47
CA ASP A 268 17.46 -14.85 -20.75
C ASP A 268 18.33 -14.42 -21.94
N ASP A 269 18.85 -13.19 -21.91
CA ASP A 269 19.81 -12.69 -22.91
C ASP A 269 21.07 -13.56 -22.97
N ARG A 270 21.55 -14.06 -21.82
CA ARG A 270 22.71 -14.95 -21.80
C ARG A 270 22.40 -16.33 -22.34
N ILE A 271 21.24 -16.91 -21.98
CA ILE A 271 20.83 -18.22 -22.47
C ILE A 271 20.65 -18.19 -23.99
N SER A 272 19.98 -17.16 -24.50
CA SER A 272 19.76 -16.96 -25.95
C SER A 272 21.09 -16.76 -26.70
N ASN A 273 22.03 -16.00 -26.15
CA ASN A 273 23.37 -15.80 -26.70
C ASN A 273 24.35 -16.95 -26.41
N ARG A 274 23.88 -18.08 -25.87
CA ARG A 274 24.70 -19.26 -25.51
C ARG A 274 25.82 -18.97 -24.48
N MET A 275 25.73 -17.87 -23.74
CA MET A 275 26.63 -17.48 -22.66
C MET A 275 26.22 -18.13 -21.32
N ARG A 276 26.14 -19.46 -21.31
CA ARG A 276 25.63 -20.31 -20.21
C ARG A 276 26.60 -20.47 -19.03
N LYS A 277 27.28 -19.40 -18.63
CA LYS A 277 28.15 -19.32 -17.45
C LYS A 277 27.75 -18.14 -16.58
N CYS A 278 27.65 -18.38 -15.27
CA CYS A 278 27.29 -17.36 -14.29
C CYS A 278 28.27 -16.17 -14.40
N PRO A 279 27.80 -14.93 -14.54
CA PRO A 279 28.66 -13.74 -14.57
C PRO A 279 29.55 -13.57 -13.34
N THR A 280 29.12 -14.07 -12.18
CA THR A 280 29.85 -13.89 -10.91
C THR A 280 30.86 -14.99 -10.65
N CYS A 281 30.49 -16.26 -10.80
CA CYS A 281 31.33 -17.40 -10.41
C CYS A 281 31.70 -18.34 -11.56
N SER A 282 31.29 -18.03 -12.80
CA SER A 282 31.54 -18.84 -14.01
C SER A 282 30.98 -20.27 -14.01
N ARG A 283 30.21 -20.68 -12.98
CA ARG A 283 29.52 -21.98 -12.96
C ARG A 283 28.53 -22.07 -14.13
N ALA A 284 28.49 -23.23 -14.77
CA ALA A 284 27.56 -23.48 -15.87
C ALA A 284 26.12 -23.50 -15.37
N PHE A 285 25.18 -23.07 -16.23
CA PHE A 285 23.75 -23.10 -15.97
C PHE A 285 22.98 -23.18 -17.29
N ASP A 286 21.77 -23.72 -17.27
CA ASP A 286 20.84 -23.68 -18.41
C ASP A 286 19.46 -23.15 -18.01
N LYS A 287 18.51 -23.13 -18.96
CA LYS A 287 17.14 -22.63 -18.74
C LYS A 287 16.43 -23.26 -17.54
N MET A 288 16.66 -24.55 -17.30
CA MET A 288 16.05 -25.26 -16.17
C MET A 288 16.64 -24.86 -14.82
N ASP A 289 17.79 -24.17 -14.81
CA ASP A 289 18.48 -23.72 -13.61
C ASP A 289 18.07 -22.31 -13.18
N VAL A 290 17.19 -21.64 -13.93
CA VAL A 290 16.70 -20.31 -13.59
C VAL A 290 15.46 -20.43 -12.70
N MET A 291 15.49 -19.76 -11.56
CA MET A 291 14.37 -19.68 -10.62
C MET A 291 13.94 -18.21 -10.49
N PRO A 292 12.66 -17.86 -10.70
CA PRO A 292 12.17 -16.52 -10.43
C PRO A 292 12.19 -16.24 -8.92
N VAL A 293 12.59 -15.03 -8.55
CA VAL A 293 12.63 -14.55 -7.16
C VAL A 293 11.78 -13.29 -7.08
N HIS A 294 10.87 -13.26 -6.12
CA HIS A 294 10.02 -12.10 -5.84
C HIS A 294 10.52 -11.43 -4.56
N HIS A 295 10.69 -10.11 -4.61
CA HIS A 295 10.97 -9.25 -3.46
C HIS A 295 9.67 -8.76 -2.83
#